data_AF-A0A7C3GWG1-F1
#
_entry.id   AF-A0A7C3GWG1-F1
#
_cell.length_a   1.000
_cell.length_b   1.000
_cell.length_c   1.000
_cell.angle_alpha   90.00
_cell.angle_beta   90.00
_cell.angle_gamma   90.00
#
_symmetry.space_group_name_H-M   'P 1'
#
loop_
_entity.id
_entity.type
_entity.pdbx_description
1 polymer ?
#
loop_
_entity_poly.entity_id
_entity_poly.type
_entity_poly.pdbx_seq_one_letter_code
_entity_poly.pdbx_strand_id
1 'polypeptide(L)'
;MKNQLVNNNSIKNEESHTLISQALNDITALDWLIPVNSLSTKRSVEFGRQIENSLNQLTESQHIIKLRLRQSDKAVVLGLEEYQSILNMKQHLKQLVDRVRELELSQAGSQYDQLFQQITSPESRQASDTIFEMPDDALNQSLKD
;
A
#
# COMPACT_ATOMS: atom_id res chain seq x y z
N MET A 1 -1.62 -30.17 16.61
CA MET A 1 -2.11 -28.86 16.13
C MET A 1 -1.02 -28.00 15.46
N LYS A 2 0.03 -28.58 14.84
CA LYS A 2 1.11 -27.82 14.17
C LYS A 2 0.93 -27.66 12.64
N ASN A 3 0.07 -28.45 12.00
CA ASN A 3 -0.08 -28.45 10.53
C ASN A 3 -0.98 -27.36 9.94
N GLN A 4 -1.74 -26.61 10.76
CA GLN A 4 -2.62 -25.54 10.26
C GLN A 4 -1.93 -24.17 10.14
N LEU A 5 -0.88 -23.91 10.95
CA LEU A 5 -0.16 -22.62 10.95
C LEU A 5 0.78 -22.48 9.75
N VAL A 6 1.39 -23.57 9.28
CA VAL A 6 2.32 -23.55 8.13
C VAL A 6 1.56 -23.33 6.81
N ASN A 7 0.38 -23.95 6.66
CA ASN A 7 -0.46 -23.75 5.47
C ASN A 7 -1.00 -22.32 5.36
N ASN A 8 -1.41 -21.70 6.46
CA ASN A 8 -1.95 -20.34 6.44
C ASN A 8 -0.89 -19.28 6.09
N ASN A 9 0.38 -19.50 6.45
CA ASN A 9 1.46 -18.59 6.06
C ASN A 9 1.86 -18.75 4.59
N SER A 10 1.82 -19.97 4.03
CA SER A 10 2.15 -20.20 2.62
C SER A 10 1.10 -19.61 1.68
N ILE A 11 -0.19 -19.78 2.00
CA ILE A 11 -1.32 -19.23 1.22
C ILE A 11 -1.32 -17.69 1.26
N LYS A 12 -1.07 -17.09 2.43
CA LYS A 12 -0.95 -15.63 2.56
C LYS A 12 0.21 -15.05 1.76
N ASN A 13 1.30 -15.81 1.59
CA ASN A 13 2.48 -15.34 0.88
C ASN A 13 2.27 -15.39 -0.64
N GLU A 14 1.65 -16.46 -1.16
CA GLU A 14 1.30 -16.58 -2.58
C GLU A 14 0.29 -15.51 -3.02
N GLU A 15 -0.75 -15.25 -2.22
CA GLU A 15 -1.70 -14.15 -2.47
C GLU A 15 -1.05 -12.76 -2.46
N SER A 16 -0.04 -12.56 -1.61
CA SER A 16 0.67 -11.28 -1.55
C SER A 16 1.55 -11.08 -2.78
N HIS A 17 2.21 -12.15 -3.25
CA HIS A 17 3.01 -12.12 -4.47
C HIS A 17 2.16 -11.91 -5.73
N THR A 18 0.96 -12.50 -5.80
CA THR A 18 0.05 -12.27 -6.94
C THR A 18 -0.51 -10.86 -6.94
N LEU A 19 -0.92 -10.31 -5.80
CA LEU A 19 -1.40 -8.93 -5.68
C LEU A 19 -0.32 -7.90 -6.05
N ILE A 20 0.93 -8.10 -5.59
CA ILE A 20 2.06 -7.22 -5.94
C ILE A 20 2.32 -7.30 -7.45
N SER A 21 2.33 -8.50 -8.02
CA SER A 21 2.55 -8.68 -9.46
C SER A 21 1.43 -8.03 -10.28
N GLN A 22 0.18 -8.16 -9.84
CA GLN A 22 -0.97 -7.49 -10.47
C GLN A 22 -0.86 -5.96 -10.37
N ALA A 23 -0.52 -5.42 -9.21
CA ALA A 23 -0.32 -3.98 -9.03
C ALA A 23 0.84 -3.44 -9.89
N LEU A 24 1.95 -4.18 -10.00
CA LEU A 24 3.06 -3.81 -10.87
C LEU A 24 2.66 -3.82 -12.35
N ASN A 25 1.92 -4.84 -12.78
CA ASN A 25 1.38 -4.91 -14.14
C ASN A 25 0.45 -3.73 -14.42
N ASP A 26 -0.43 -3.37 -13.48
CA ASP A 26 -1.32 -2.22 -13.62
C ASP A 26 -0.54 -0.90 -13.73
N ILE A 27 0.53 -0.74 -12.94
CA ILE A 27 1.40 0.45 -13.01
C ILE A 27 2.04 0.55 -14.40
N THR A 28 2.56 -0.55 -14.95
CA THR A 28 3.12 -0.54 -16.31
C THR A 28 2.04 -0.29 -17.37
N ALA A 29 0.83 -0.80 -17.15
CA ALA A 29 -0.32 -0.54 -18.03
C ALA A 29 -0.82 0.91 -17.95
N LEU A 30 -0.30 1.71 -17.02
CA LEU A 30 -0.61 3.12 -16.82
C LEU A 30 0.50 4.06 -17.32
N ASP A 31 1.46 3.57 -18.10
CA ASP A 31 2.50 4.41 -18.73
C ASP A 31 1.93 5.55 -19.59
N TRP A 32 0.69 5.38 -20.09
CA TRP A 32 -0.05 6.42 -20.82
C TRP A 32 -0.56 7.57 -19.92
N LEU A 33 -0.65 7.36 -18.60
CA LEU A 33 -1.17 8.33 -17.64
C LEU A 33 -0.12 9.42 -17.37
N ILE A 34 -0.10 10.42 -18.25
CA ILE A 34 0.79 11.57 -18.13
C ILE A 34 0.17 12.72 -17.31
N PRO A 35 0.99 13.57 -16.67
CA PRO A 35 0.50 14.72 -15.92
C PRO A 35 -0.40 15.65 -16.74
N VAL A 36 -1.42 16.23 -16.11
CA VAL A 36 -2.50 17.03 -16.75
C VAL A 36 -1.98 18.25 -17.52
N ASN A 37 -0.81 18.77 -17.15
CA ASN A 37 -0.14 19.89 -17.82
C ASN A 37 0.50 19.49 -19.16
N SER A 38 0.75 18.20 -19.37
CA SER A 38 1.40 17.63 -20.56
C SER A 38 0.40 17.09 -21.60
N LEU A 39 -0.89 17.13 -21.27
CA LEU A 39 -1.96 16.62 -22.12
C LEU A 39 -2.25 17.52 -23.32
N SER A 40 -2.58 16.88 -24.44
CA SER A 40 -3.15 17.56 -25.60
C SER A 40 -4.44 18.28 -25.18
N THR A 41 -4.53 19.56 -25.51
CA THR A 41 -5.67 20.39 -25.09
C THR A 41 -6.54 20.69 -26.30
N LYS A 42 -7.84 20.36 -26.19
CA LYS A 42 -8.84 20.65 -27.22
C LYS A 42 -9.93 21.55 -26.66
N ARG A 43 -10.43 22.48 -27.46
CA ARG A 43 -11.57 23.34 -27.06
C ARG A 43 -12.85 22.50 -27.05
N SER A 44 -13.72 22.70 -26.06
CA SER A 44 -14.98 21.94 -25.96
C SER A 44 -15.87 22.05 -27.20
N VAL A 45 -15.88 23.22 -27.86
CA VAL A 45 -16.66 23.44 -29.10
C VAL A 45 -16.09 22.63 -30.27
N GLU A 46 -14.77 22.55 -30.35
CA GLU A 46 -14.08 21.81 -31.41
C GLU A 46 -14.24 20.30 -31.22
N PHE A 47 -14.09 19.83 -29.97
CA PHE A 47 -14.37 18.44 -29.60
C PHE A 47 -15.82 18.04 -29.96
N GLY A 48 -16.81 18.86 -29.60
CA GLY A 48 -18.21 18.57 -29.89
C GLY A 48 -18.54 18.48 -31.39
N ARG A 49 -17.88 19.29 -32.22
CA ARG A 49 -18.07 19.25 -33.69
C ARG A 49 -17.40 18.05 -34.36
N GLN A 50 -16.40 17.46 -33.73
CA GLN A 50 -15.59 16.37 -34.26
C GLN A 50 -15.56 15.20 -33.31
N ILE A 51 -16.69 14.90 -32.65
CA ILE A 51 -16.70 13.96 -31.52
C ILE A 51 -16.25 12.57 -31.96
N GLU A 52 -16.77 12.07 -33.08
CA GLU A 52 -16.44 10.76 -33.63
C GLU A 52 -14.95 10.65 -33.99
N ASN A 53 -14.41 11.62 -34.74
CA ASN A 53 -12.98 11.67 -35.06
C ASN A 53 -12.10 11.77 -33.79
N SER A 54 -12.56 12.54 -32.79
CA SER A 54 -11.82 12.71 -31.54
C SER A 54 -11.82 11.43 -30.70
N LEU A 55 -12.91 10.65 -30.75
CA LEU A 55 -12.98 9.35 -30.10
C LEU A 55 -12.13 8.30 -30.83
N ASN A 56 -12.12 8.28 -32.16
CA ASN A 56 -11.25 7.39 -32.93
C ASN A 56 -9.76 7.70 -32.67
N GLN A 57 -9.40 8.99 -32.64
CA GLN A 57 -8.05 9.42 -32.25
C GLN A 57 -7.68 8.99 -30.82
N LEU A 58 -8.66 8.94 -29.92
CA LEU A 58 -8.46 8.54 -28.54
C LEU A 58 -8.00 7.08 -28.45
N THR A 59 -8.66 6.22 -29.22
CA THR A 59 -8.36 4.78 -29.30
C THR A 59 -7.05 4.49 -30.05
N GLU A 60 -6.72 5.26 -31.08
CA GLU A 60 -5.58 4.94 -31.97
C GLU A 60 -4.25 5.56 -31.55
N SER A 61 -4.25 6.73 -30.90
CA SER A 61 -3.01 7.51 -30.74
C SER A 61 -2.93 8.37 -29.48
N GLN A 62 -4.07 8.75 -28.89
CA GLN A 62 -4.12 9.65 -27.75
C GLN A 62 -5.02 9.09 -26.65
N HIS A 63 -4.46 8.38 -25.67
CA HIS A 63 -5.25 7.82 -24.56
C HIS A 63 -6.06 8.85 -23.75
N ILE A 64 -5.67 10.13 -23.79
CA ILE A 64 -6.27 11.20 -22.99
C ILE A 64 -6.34 12.52 -23.76
N ILE A 65 -7.49 13.20 -23.69
CA ILE A 65 -7.68 14.57 -24.20
C ILE A 65 -8.16 15.49 -23.07
N LYS A 66 -7.49 16.63 -22.90
CA LYS A 66 -7.94 17.68 -21.98
C LYS A 66 -8.90 18.63 -22.67
N LEU A 67 -10.09 18.81 -22.10
CA LEU A 67 -11.11 19.73 -22.60
C LEU A 67 -11.07 21.08 -21.88
N ARG A 68 -10.93 22.13 -22.69
CA ARG A 68 -10.99 23.52 -22.23
C ARG A 68 -12.30 24.18 -22.67
N LEU A 69 -13.02 24.72 -21.69
CA LEU A 69 -14.18 25.58 -21.92
C LEU A 69 -13.79 27.02 -21.59
N ARG A 70 -13.94 27.92 -22.56
CA ARG A 70 -13.44 29.30 -22.48
C ARG A 70 -11.92 29.30 -22.20
N GLN A 71 -11.49 29.87 -21.07
CA GLN A 71 -10.07 29.94 -20.67
C GLN A 71 -9.71 28.98 -19.52
N SER A 72 -10.61 28.07 -19.16
CA SER A 72 -10.41 27.15 -18.04
C SER A 72 -10.48 25.70 -18.47
N ASP A 73 -9.54 24.89 -17.99
CA ASP A 73 -9.56 23.44 -18.12
C ASP A 73 -10.75 22.91 -17.29
N LYS A 74 -11.62 22.09 -17.89
CA LYS A 74 -12.89 21.65 -17.27
C LYS A 74 -13.05 20.15 -17.15
N ALA A 75 -12.55 19.40 -18.12
CA ALA A 75 -12.76 17.97 -18.17
C ALA A 75 -11.58 17.27 -18.86
N VAL A 76 -11.51 15.96 -18.65
CA VAL A 76 -10.61 15.06 -19.34
C VAL A 76 -11.47 13.98 -19.97
N VAL A 77 -11.20 13.67 -21.24
CA VAL A 77 -11.81 12.57 -21.96
C VAL A 77 -10.78 11.47 -22.05
N LEU A 78 -11.20 10.26 -21.73
CA LEU A 78 -10.40 9.05 -21.65
C LEU A 78 -11.28 7.90 -22.13
N GLY A 79 -10.65 6.89 -22.73
CA GLY A 79 -11.37 5.72 -23.22
C GLY A 79 -11.90 4.88 -22.06
N LEU A 80 -12.79 3.94 -22.39
CA LEU A 80 -13.37 3.06 -21.38
C LEU A 80 -12.34 2.10 -20.79
N GLU A 81 -11.40 1.63 -21.60
CA GLU A 81 -10.31 0.77 -21.16
C GLU A 81 -9.38 1.52 -20.20
N GLU A 82 -9.00 2.74 -20.54
CA GLU A 82 -8.23 3.65 -19.69
C GLU A 82 -8.92 3.91 -18.35
N TYR A 83 -10.23 4.17 -18.37
CA TYR A 83 -11.02 4.34 -17.15
C TYR A 83 -11.00 3.09 -16.28
N GLN A 84 -11.18 1.91 -16.89
CA GLN A 84 -11.19 0.64 -16.18
C GLN A 84 -9.82 0.33 -15.58
N SER A 85 -8.72 0.61 -16.28
CA SER A 85 -7.36 0.45 -15.77
C SER A 85 -7.11 1.31 -14.53
N ILE A 86 -7.58 2.56 -14.53
CA ILE A 86 -7.51 3.43 -13.33
C ILE A 86 -8.31 2.83 -12.16
N LEU A 87 -9.50 2.29 -12.43
CA LEU A 87 -10.32 1.66 -11.39
C LEU A 87 -9.67 0.39 -10.82
N ASN A 88 -9.09 -0.45 -11.67
CA ASN A 88 -8.38 -1.66 -11.25
C ASN A 88 -7.18 -1.30 -10.37
N MET A 89 -6.36 -0.32 -10.78
CA MET A 89 -5.24 0.15 -9.96
C MET A 89 -5.71 0.68 -8.61
N LYS A 90 -6.79 1.49 -8.58
CA LYS A 90 -7.36 2.00 -7.33
C LYS A 90 -7.76 0.85 -6.39
N GLN A 91 -8.33 -0.22 -6.94
CA GLN A 91 -8.72 -1.40 -6.17
C GLN A 91 -7.51 -2.15 -5.62
N HIS A 92 -6.53 -2.47 -6.46
CA HIS A 92 -5.33 -3.21 -6.03
C HIS A 92 -4.47 -2.41 -5.04
N LEU A 93 -4.32 -1.09 -5.25
CA LEU A 93 -3.64 -0.22 -4.28
C LEU A 93 -4.35 -0.20 -2.93
N LYS A 94 -5.69 -0.15 -2.92
CA LYS A 94 -6.44 -0.21 -1.66
C LYS A 94 -6.19 -1.53 -0.93
N GLN A 95 -6.22 -2.66 -1.64
CA GLN A 95 -5.92 -3.97 -1.06
C GLN A 95 -4.49 -4.04 -0.52
N LEU A 96 -3.53 -3.45 -1.23
CA LEU A 96 -2.14 -3.38 -0.81
C LEU A 96 -1.98 -2.55 0.47
N VAL A 97 -2.62 -1.40 0.56
CA VAL A 97 -2.62 -0.53 1.76
C VAL A 97 -3.27 -1.25 2.95
N ASP A 98 -4.40 -1.92 2.74
CA ASP A 98 -5.08 -2.68 3.78
C ASP A 98 -4.18 -3.81 4.31
N ARG A 99 -3.44 -4.51 3.42
CA ARG A 99 -2.46 -5.53 3.80
C ARG A 99 -1.25 -4.97 4.53
N VAL A 100 -0.70 -3.84 4.11
CA VAL A 100 0.40 -3.17 4.83
C VAL A 100 -0.05 -2.83 6.26
N ARG A 101 -1.25 -2.31 6.42
CA ARG A 101 -1.83 -2.01 7.74
C ARG A 101 -1.99 -3.26 8.61
N GLU A 102 -2.46 -4.37 8.04
CA GLU A 102 -2.52 -5.65 8.75
C GLU A 102 -1.14 -6.16 9.18
N LEU A 103 -0.13 -6.01 8.32
CA LEU A 103 1.25 -6.40 8.62
C LEU A 103 1.83 -5.54 9.74
N GLU A 104 1.65 -4.23 9.70
CA GLU A 104 2.09 -3.31 10.76
C GLU A 104 1.45 -3.65 12.11
N LEU A 105 0.13 -3.92 12.13
CA LEU A 105 -0.58 -4.31 13.35
C LEU A 105 -0.11 -5.66 13.89
N SER A 106 0.13 -6.64 13.02
CA SER A 106 0.60 -7.96 13.43
C SER A 106 2.05 -7.93 13.93
N GLN A 107 2.91 -7.12 13.31
CA GLN A 107 4.27 -6.89 13.81
C GLN A 107 4.27 -6.20 15.17
N ALA A 108 3.44 -5.18 15.37
CA ALA A 108 3.30 -4.51 16.66
C ALA A 108 2.80 -5.48 17.76
N GLY A 109 1.82 -6.34 17.44
CA GLY A 109 1.35 -7.39 18.34
C GLY A 109 2.46 -8.39 18.69
N SER A 110 3.23 -8.85 17.71
CA SER A 110 4.35 -9.77 17.93
C SER A 110 5.45 -9.16 18.79
N GLN A 111 5.74 -7.87 18.64
CA GLN A 111 6.73 -7.18 19.47
C GLN A 111 6.25 -7.05 20.92
N TYR A 112 4.97 -6.72 21.12
CA TYR A 112 4.37 -6.69 22.44
C TYR A 112 4.42 -8.07 23.11
N ASP A 113 4.05 -9.14 22.38
CA ASP A 113 4.08 -10.51 22.91
C ASP A 113 5.51 -10.94 23.26
N GLN A 114 6.51 -10.58 22.46
CA GLN A 114 7.92 -10.84 22.77
C GLN A 114 8.38 -10.12 24.04
N LEU A 115 8.08 -8.82 24.16
CA LEU A 115 8.39 -8.04 25.36
C LEU A 115 7.67 -8.60 26.59
N PHE A 116 6.39 -8.95 26.44
CA PHE A 116 5.61 -9.53 27.52
C PHE A 116 6.19 -10.89 27.94
N GLN A 117 6.54 -11.77 27.01
CA GLN A 117 7.22 -13.04 27.34
C GLN A 117 8.56 -12.82 28.03
N GLN A 118 9.32 -11.81 27.63
CA GLN A 118 10.60 -11.48 28.25
C GLN A 118 10.41 -10.98 29.69
N ILE A 119 9.49 -10.05 29.92
CA ILE A 119 9.19 -9.50 31.26
C ILE A 119 8.60 -10.58 32.17
N THR A 120 7.73 -11.44 31.63
CA THR A 120 7.05 -12.50 32.40
C THR A 120 7.87 -13.79 32.48
N SER A 121 9.08 -13.81 31.90
CA SER A 121 9.95 -14.98 31.91
C SER A 121 10.37 -15.35 33.35
N PRO A 122 10.61 -16.64 33.62
CA PRO A 122 11.12 -17.09 34.92
C PRO A 122 12.43 -16.40 35.32
N GLU A 123 13.32 -16.14 34.35
CA GLU A 123 14.58 -15.45 34.57
C GLU A 123 14.38 -13.97 34.95
N SER A 124 13.43 -13.27 34.30
CA SER A 124 13.08 -11.89 34.68
C SER A 124 12.48 -11.82 36.08
N ARG A 125 11.65 -12.80 36.45
CA ARG A 125 11.11 -12.91 37.82
C ARG A 125 12.21 -13.22 38.83
N GLN A 126 13.06 -14.18 38.57
CA GLN A 126 14.20 -14.51 39.43
C GLN A 126 15.17 -13.34 39.58
N ALA A 127 15.45 -12.59 38.51
CA ALA A 127 16.27 -11.40 38.58
C ALA A 127 15.63 -10.31 39.44
N SER A 128 14.31 -10.11 39.31
CA SER A 128 13.55 -9.16 40.14
C SER A 128 13.57 -9.59 41.62
N ASP A 129 13.28 -10.85 41.90
CA ASP A 129 13.30 -11.40 43.27
C ASP A 129 14.71 -11.30 43.88
N THR A 130 15.76 -11.57 43.10
CA THR A 130 17.16 -11.43 43.56
C THR A 130 17.50 -9.98 43.94
N ILE A 131 16.99 -9.00 43.22
CA ILE A 131 17.20 -7.57 43.55
C ILE A 131 16.46 -7.20 44.85
N PHE A 132 15.25 -7.71 45.07
CA PHE A 132 14.47 -7.41 46.27
C PHE A 132 14.90 -8.21 47.52
N GLU A 133 15.48 -9.39 47.33
CA GLU A 133 16.03 -10.22 48.41
C GLU A 133 17.51 -9.90 48.71
N MET A 134 18.18 -9.12 47.87
CA MET A 134 19.56 -8.70 48.12
C MET A 134 19.63 -7.75 49.33
N PRO A 135 20.48 -8.03 50.33
CA PRO A 135 20.69 -7.13 51.45
C PRO A 135 21.37 -5.82 51.00
N ASP A 136 21.05 -4.70 51.67
CA ASP A 136 21.45 -3.33 51.29
C ASP A 136 22.97 -3.15 51.03
N ASP A 137 23.81 -3.91 51.73
CA ASP A 137 25.27 -3.87 51.57
C ASP A 137 25.75 -4.51 50.25
N ALA A 138 25.04 -5.52 49.74
CA ALA A 138 25.34 -6.18 48.46
C ALA A 138 24.85 -5.35 47.27
N LEU A 139 23.73 -4.64 47.43
CA LEU A 139 23.16 -3.76 46.40
C LEU A 139 24.07 -2.55 46.11
N ASN A 140 24.68 -1.98 47.15
CA ASN A 140 25.63 -0.87 47.01
C ASN A 140 26.97 -1.25 46.36
N GLN A 141 27.34 -2.54 46.35
CA GLN A 141 28.54 -3.01 45.67
C GLN A 141 28.29 -3.26 44.18
N SER A 142 27.11 -3.73 43.78
CA SER A 142 26.79 -4.00 42.36
C SER A 142 26.55 -2.74 41.52
N LEU A 143 26.27 -1.58 42.15
CA LEU A 143 26.07 -0.28 41.51
C LEU A 143 27.35 0.57 41.38
N LYS A 144 28.50 0.07 41.86
CA LYS A 144 29.78 0.79 41.86
C LYS A 144 30.73 0.42 40.70
N ASP A 145 30.36 -0.57 39.89
CA ASP A 145 31.00 -0.88 38.59
C ASP A 145 30.17 -0.30 37.43
#